data_AF-A0A9P8F4F1-F1
#
_entry.id   AF-A0A9P8F4F1-F1
#
_cell.length_a   1.000
_cell.length_b   1.000
_cell.length_c   1.000
_cell.angle_alpha   90.00
_cell.angle_beta   90.00
_cell.angle_gamma   90.00
#
_symmetry.space_group_name_H-M   'P 1'
#
loop_
_entity.id
_entity.type
_entity.pdbx_description
1 polymer ?
#
loop_
_entity_poly.entity_id
_entity_poly.type
_entity_poly.pdbx_seq_one_letter_code
_entity_poly.pdbx_strand_id
1 'polypeptide(L)'
;ADRRFCFEVITPQYTRVYQAPSEEDMKSWIGSINNALQSAFESRPSTGTPSAEKVSSTRNTIAAVLTGKTTPFSSQRASTNATSSYISSSSKIVSRHATTGDKPTYMKPDNETPSALLNQIREADAGNKYCADCNSDQKVEWVSINLGIILCIECSGIHRSLGTHISKVRSLTLDTSAFTPDIIELLMLIGNRVSNMVWEAKLDAFLKPGPNVTREQRLHFITGKYSDRLYVQGSTDAMAHFKSPDDTLLVSIKQNNIQQVLYALALRANPNAADRSRGTHAVFLALAAADPASPSSSFVQQRSGSSTLSTPPGLSPSAPPPRPTTPTPLRKPFPVAELLLQNGAEIPTQPAPIPLSRAAQQYIEFKIDQKTGRHLGLGVKDSAGDVLSALPSEKHSPNDRDSRLMKRQSTGSRSAVSSRDGSIGRR
;
A
#
# COMPACT_ATOMS: atom_id res chain seq x y z
N ALA A 1 25.94 27.55 8.75
CA ALA A 1 26.41 26.55 7.77
C ALA A 1 25.56 26.71 6.54
N ASP A 2 26.15 27.16 5.44
CA ASP A 2 25.39 27.60 4.27
C ASP A 2 24.83 26.42 3.50
N ARG A 3 23.55 26.51 3.13
CA ARG A 3 22.82 25.51 2.38
C ARG A 3 23.21 25.57 0.91
N ARG A 4 24.33 24.92 0.56
CA ARG A 4 24.83 24.83 -0.82
C ARG A 4 23.82 24.15 -1.73
N PHE A 5 23.66 24.71 -2.92
CA PHE A 5 22.82 24.21 -4.02
C PHE A 5 21.33 24.09 -3.67
N CYS A 6 20.85 24.90 -2.73
CA CYS A 6 19.42 25.01 -2.43
C CYS A 6 18.72 26.12 -3.23
N PHE A 7 17.51 25.83 -3.68
CA PHE A 7 16.61 26.79 -4.31
C PHE A 7 15.22 26.73 -3.70
N GLU A 8 14.47 27.82 -3.76
CA GLU A 8 13.17 27.96 -3.13
C GLU A 8 12.06 28.16 -4.17
N VAL A 9 10.98 27.39 -4.04
CA VAL A 9 9.77 27.53 -4.84
C VAL A 9 8.69 28.14 -3.97
N ILE A 10 8.31 29.38 -4.30
CA ILE A 10 7.29 30.16 -3.62
C ILE A 10 5.98 30.03 -4.41
N THR A 11 4.90 29.68 -3.72
CA THR A 11 3.53 29.70 -4.26
C THR A 11 2.61 30.48 -3.31
N PRO A 12 1.46 31.00 -3.75
CA PRO A 12 0.54 31.73 -2.88
C PRO A 12 0.02 30.92 -1.69
N GLN A 13 0.14 29.59 -1.71
CA GLN A 13 -0.36 28.68 -0.68
C GLN A 13 0.76 28.10 0.21
N TYR A 14 2.00 28.04 -0.26
CA TYR A 14 3.16 27.55 0.51
C TYR A 14 4.50 27.90 -0.15
N THR A 15 5.55 27.89 0.66
CA THR A 15 6.95 27.97 0.21
C THR A 15 7.67 26.66 0.51
N ARG A 16 8.54 26.17 -0.39
CA ARG A 16 9.38 24.98 -0.17
C ARG A 16 10.79 25.18 -0.69
N VAL A 17 11.77 24.81 0.12
CA VAL A 17 13.19 24.75 -0.25
C VAL A 17 13.53 23.33 -0.72
N TYR A 18 14.17 23.23 -1.88
CA TYR A 18 14.74 22.00 -2.43
C TYR A 18 16.27 22.11 -2.47
N GLN A 19 16.97 20.98 -2.52
CA GLN A 19 18.43 20.92 -2.65
C GLN A 19 18.81 20.06 -3.85
N ALA A 20 19.69 20.59 -4.70
CA ALA A 20 20.23 19.89 -5.87
C ALA A 20 21.58 19.22 -5.56
N PRO A 21 22.01 18.21 -6.36
CA PRO A 21 23.34 17.59 -6.22
C PRO A 21 24.50 18.54 -6.53
N SER A 22 24.31 19.47 -7.48
CA SER A 22 25.32 20.46 -7.88
C SER A 22 24.72 21.85 -8.17
N GLU A 23 25.58 22.84 -8.43
CA GLU A 23 25.16 24.19 -8.80
C GLU A 23 24.58 24.26 -10.22
N GLU A 24 25.09 23.43 -11.13
CA GLU A 24 24.61 23.27 -12.50
C GLU A 24 23.21 22.64 -12.50
N ASP A 25 23.00 21.58 -11.72
CA ASP A 25 21.68 20.96 -11.52
C ASP A 25 20.68 21.99 -10.96
N MET A 26 21.08 22.76 -9.93
CA MET A 26 20.24 23.82 -9.35
C MET A 26 19.82 24.85 -10.42
N LYS A 27 20.77 25.35 -11.22
CA LYS A 27 20.51 26.31 -12.29
C LYS A 27 19.65 25.71 -13.40
N SER A 28 19.86 24.45 -13.75
CA SER A 28 19.07 23.70 -14.73
C SER A 28 17.62 23.56 -14.28
N TRP A 29 17.38 23.15 -13.02
CA TRP A 29 16.04 23.06 -12.44
C TRP A 29 15.32 24.42 -12.39
N ILE A 30 16.00 25.49 -11.93
CA ILE A 30 15.43 26.84 -11.93
C ILE A 30 15.06 27.28 -13.36
N GLY A 31 15.96 27.08 -14.33
CA GLY A 31 15.73 27.42 -15.74
C GLY A 31 14.56 26.64 -16.34
N SER A 32 14.47 25.33 -16.08
CA SER A 32 13.35 24.50 -16.55
C SER A 32 12.00 24.92 -15.94
N ILE A 33 11.97 25.25 -14.64
CA ILE A 33 10.76 25.74 -13.97
C ILE A 33 10.34 27.10 -14.55
N ASN A 34 11.27 28.04 -14.71
CA ASN A 34 10.98 29.36 -15.25
C ASN A 34 10.51 29.30 -16.72
N ASN A 35 11.12 28.46 -17.56
CA ASN A 35 10.68 28.26 -18.94
C ASN A 35 9.28 27.62 -19.02
N ALA A 36 8.97 26.68 -18.12
CA ALA A 36 7.63 26.09 -18.03
C ALA A 36 6.58 27.12 -17.58
N LEU A 37 6.90 27.99 -16.62
CA LEU A 37 6.05 29.11 -16.21
C LEU A 37 5.82 30.10 -17.36
N GLN A 38 6.89 30.52 -18.05
CA GLN A 38 6.82 31.45 -19.17
C GLN A 38 5.90 30.91 -20.28
N SER A 39 6.10 29.65 -20.68
CA SER A 39 5.27 28.97 -21.68
C SER A 39 3.80 28.84 -21.23
N ALA A 40 3.54 28.61 -19.93
CA ALA A 40 2.18 28.58 -19.38
C ALA A 40 1.50 29.97 -19.37
N PHE A 41 2.26 31.06 -19.19
CA PHE A 41 1.73 32.43 -19.28
C PHE A 41 1.44 32.84 -20.73
N GLU A 42 2.31 32.48 -21.68
CA GLU A 42 2.15 32.74 -23.11
C GLU A 42 1.03 31.90 -23.75
N SER A 43 0.56 30.84 -23.08
CA SER A 43 -0.56 29.99 -23.52
C SER A 43 -1.96 30.61 -23.35
N ARG A 44 -2.08 31.92 -23.06
CA ARG A 44 -3.37 32.63 -23.05
C ARG A 44 -3.72 33.15 -24.45
N PRO A 45 -4.79 32.66 -25.11
CA PRO A 45 -5.10 33.06 -26.47
C PRO A 45 -5.67 34.48 -26.56
N SER A 46 -4.94 35.39 -27.18
CA SER A 46 -5.55 36.52 -27.88
C SER A 46 -6.17 36.01 -29.19
N THR A 47 -7.38 36.48 -29.52
CA THR A 47 -8.15 35.96 -30.65
C THR A 47 -7.57 36.43 -31.99
N GLY A 48 -7.06 35.49 -32.81
CA GLY A 48 -6.62 35.74 -34.18
C GLY A 48 -6.55 34.45 -35.01
N THR A 49 -7.11 34.47 -36.22
CA THR A 49 -7.15 33.34 -37.15
C THR A 49 -5.84 33.20 -37.98
N PRO A 50 -5.59 32.04 -38.64
CA PRO A 50 -4.23 31.53 -38.79
C PRO A 50 -3.48 31.97 -40.05
N SER A 51 -2.17 31.79 -40.02
CA SER A 51 -1.31 31.59 -41.20
C SER A 51 -0.28 30.52 -40.87
N ALA A 52 0.09 29.70 -41.87
CA ALA A 52 0.95 28.54 -41.67
C ALA A 52 2.35 28.76 -42.25
N GLU A 53 3.37 28.26 -41.54
CA GLU A 53 4.71 27.82 -41.99
C GLU A 53 5.49 27.39 -40.72
N LYS A 54 6.53 26.55 -40.67
CA LYS A 54 7.19 25.51 -41.47
C LYS A 54 8.33 24.97 -40.57
N VAL A 55 8.87 23.78 -40.88
CA VAL A 55 10.26 23.33 -40.57
C VAL A 55 10.65 22.77 -39.16
N SER A 56 11.42 21.67 -39.24
CA SER A 56 12.35 21.03 -38.28
C SER A 56 11.90 20.45 -36.92
N SER A 57 11.59 19.15 -36.95
CA SER A 57 12.42 18.10 -36.31
C SER A 57 13.39 18.51 -35.17
N THR A 58 13.05 18.12 -33.93
CA THR A 58 13.86 17.23 -33.05
C THR A 58 12.99 16.69 -31.91
N ARG A 59 12.35 15.52 -32.08
CA ARG A 59 11.43 14.94 -31.06
C ARG A 59 11.89 13.61 -30.42
N ASN A 60 13.08 13.12 -30.77
CA ASN A 60 13.51 11.74 -30.48
C ASN A 60 14.69 11.61 -29.49
N THR A 61 14.87 12.56 -28.56
CA THR A 61 16.05 12.59 -27.66
C THR A 61 15.74 12.26 -26.19
N ILE A 62 14.51 11.86 -25.85
CA ILE A 62 14.12 11.48 -24.47
C ILE A 62 14.42 9.99 -24.19
N ALA A 63 14.40 9.12 -25.21
CA ALA A 63 14.57 7.67 -25.05
C ALA A 63 16.02 7.22 -24.80
N ALA A 64 17.03 8.08 -24.98
CA ALA A 64 18.44 7.70 -24.94
C ALA A 64 19.08 7.71 -23.53
N VAL A 65 18.51 8.48 -22.59
CA VAL A 65 19.09 8.67 -21.24
C VAL A 65 18.85 7.46 -20.32
N LEU A 66 17.91 6.58 -20.70
CA LEU A 66 17.50 5.40 -19.90
C LEU A 66 18.40 4.15 -20.08
N THR A 67 19.43 4.20 -20.92
CA THR A 67 20.41 3.10 -21.05
C THR A 67 21.81 3.58 -20.66
N GLY A 68 22.14 3.46 -19.37
CA GLY A 68 23.39 3.97 -18.80
C GLY A 68 24.65 3.44 -19.48
N LYS A 69 25.29 4.30 -20.28
CA LYS A 69 26.60 4.08 -20.88
C LYS A 69 27.44 5.33 -20.67
N THR A 70 28.53 5.20 -19.92
CA THR A 70 29.40 6.30 -19.53
C THR A 70 30.51 6.55 -20.57
N THR A 71 30.83 7.82 -20.80
CA THR A 71 32.10 8.25 -21.39
C THR A 71 32.63 9.46 -20.59
N PRO A 72 33.91 9.48 -20.16
CA PRO A 72 34.40 10.47 -19.20
C PRO A 72 35.17 11.63 -19.85
N PHE A 73 35.04 12.83 -19.28
CA PHE A 73 36.02 13.93 -19.27
C PHE A 73 35.66 14.83 -18.06
N SER A 74 36.56 15.15 -17.11
CA SER A 74 37.68 16.12 -17.18
C SER A 74 37.20 17.58 -17.16
N SER A 75 37.70 18.53 -16.35
CA SER A 75 38.67 18.54 -15.23
C SER A 75 38.62 19.92 -14.52
N GLN A 76 39.48 20.15 -13.51
CA GLN A 76 39.88 21.46 -12.93
C GLN A 76 38.85 22.12 -11.96
N ARG A 77 39.21 22.47 -10.69
CA ARG A 77 40.07 23.57 -10.13
C ARG A 77 39.34 24.94 -10.10
N ALA A 78 39.47 25.81 -9.09
CA ALA A 78 40.31 25.87 -7.88
C ALA A 78 39.58 26.62 -6.71
N SER A 79 39.97 26.52 -5.43
CA SER A 79 40.80 27.49 -4.64
C SER A 79 40.25 28.94 -4.48
N THR A 80 40.37 29.70 -3.38
CA THR A 80 40.97 29.52 -2.02
C THR A 80 40.64 30.71 -1.09
N ASN A 81 40.51 30.47 0.24
CA ASN A 81 40.87 31.35 1.39
C ASN A 81 40.21 32.77 1.49
N ALA A 82 40.26 33.56 2.59
CA ALA A 82 41.05 33.51 3.84
C ALA A 82 40.38 34.18 5.08
N THR A 83 40.97 33.91 6.26
CA THR A 83 41.12 34.66 7.56
C THR A 83 40.98 36.20 7.56
N SER A 84 40.76 37.01 8.63
CA SER A 84 40.64 36.91 10.13
C SER A 84 40.38 38.35 10.71
N SER A 85 40.22 38.75 12.02
CA SER A 85 39.87 38.16 13.35
C SER A 85 39.77 39.28 14.45
N TYR A 86 39.22 39.00 15.65
CA TYR A 86 39.11 39.85 16.89
C TYR A 86 38.31 41.20 16.78
N ILE A 87 37.65 41.82 17.78
CA ILE A 87 37.77 41.92 19.28
C ILE A 87 36.40 41.71 19.99
N SER A 88 36.41 41.43 21.30
CA SER A 88 35.23 41.28 22.19
C SER A 88 34.73 42.58 22.86
N SER A 89 33.44 42.63 23.23
CA SER A 89 33.01 43.10 24.56
C SER A 89 31.57 42.67 24.93
N SER A 90 31.35 42.55 26.23
CA SER A 90 30.20 42.00 26.95
C SER A 90 28.79 42.46 26.55
N SER A 91 27.89 41.49 26.29
CA SER A 91 26.47 41.56 26.70
C SER A 91 25.75 40.20 26.63
N LYS A 92 25.01 39.88 27.71
CA LYS A 92 23.90 38.91 27.85
C LYS A 92 23.91 37.67 26.93
N ILE A 93 24.23 36.50 27.49
CA ILE A 93 24.05 35.19 26.83
C ILE A 93 22.56 34.92 26.62
N VAL A 94 22.08 35.07 25.38
CA VAL A 94 20.75 34.61 24.97
C VAL A 94 20.87 33.19 24.40
N SER A 95 20.38 32.21 25.14
CA SER A 95 20.19 30.85 24.60
C SER A 95 19.11 30.89 23.52
N ARG A 96 19.51 30.83 22.25
CA ARG A 96 18.57 30.79 21.13
C ARG A 96 18.07 29.36 20.97
N HIS A 97 16.93 29.07 21.60
CA HIS A 97 16.14 27.88 21.31
C HIS A 97 15.92 27.75 19.79
N ALA A 98 16.12 26.56 19.25
CA ALA A 98 15.75 26.25 17.87
C ALA A 98 14.24 26.03 17.80
N THR A 99 13.47 27.12 17.77
CA THR A 99 12.02 27.07 17.56
C THR A 99 11.71 26.69 16.11
N THR A 100 11.21 25.47 15.92
CA THR A 100 10.44 25.13 14.72
C THR A 100 9.23 26.05 14.66
N GLY A 101 9.15 26.92 13.66
CA GLY A 101 8.09 27.92 13.56
C GLY A 101 6.70 27.30 13.50
N ASP A 102 5.81 27.74 14.38
CA ASP A 102 4.42 27.30 14.42
C ASP A 102 3.68 27.59 13.11
N LYS A 103 2.78 26.67 12.76
CA LYS A 103 1.94 26.78 11.57
C LYS A 103 0.61 27.45 11.96
N PRO A 104 0.14 28.49 11.26
CA PRO A 104 -1.07 29.20 11.63
C PRO A 104 -2.29 28.26 11.67
N THR A 105 -3.13 28.44 12.68
CA THR A 105 -4.31 27.62 12.96
C THR A 105 -5.42 27.82 11.94
N TYR A 106 -5.36 27.10 10.82
CA TYR A 106 -6.53 26.87 9.98
C TYR A 106 -7.36 25.73 10.59
N MET A 107 -8.52 26.04 11.16
CA MET A 107 -9.46 25.07 11.71
C MET A 107 -10.08 24.22 10.60
N LYS A 108 -9.45 23.10 10.27
CA LYS A 108 -10.13 21.97 9.64
C LYS A 108 -10.99 21.24 10.68
N PRO A 109 -12.16 20.69 10.31
CA PRO A 109 -12.84 19.72 11.16
C PRO A 109 -11.94 18.49 11.35
N ASP A 110 -11.93 17.98 12.59
CA ASP A 110 -11.13 16.89 13.16
C ASP A 110 -10.26 16.08 12.19
N ASN A 111 -9.06 16.59 11.92
CA ASN A 111 -8.01 15.83 11.27
C ASN A 111 -7.27 15.03 12.35
N GLU A 112 -7.58 13.72 12.47
CA GLU A 112 -6.91 12.79 13.37
C GLU A 112 -5.38 13.01 13.41
N THR A 113 -4.84 13.21 14.61
CA THR A 113 -3.38 13.28 14.77
C THR A 113 -2.79 11.89 14.53
N PRO A 114 -1.54 11.75 14.03
CA PRO A 114 -0.90 10.43 13.91
C PRO A 114 -0.76 9.69 15.26
N SER A 115 -0.86 10.42 16.38
CA SER A 115 -0.96 9.85 17.73
C SER A 115 -2.35 9.28 18.07
N ALA A 116 -3.44 9.76 17.47
CA ALA A 116 -4.80 9.28 17.76
C ALA A 116 -4.99 7.81 17.35
N LEU A 117 -4.66 7.47 16.09
CA LEU A 117 -4.70 6.08 15.60
C LEU A 117 -3.78 5.16 16.42
N LEU A 118 -2.57 5.63 16.75
CA LEU A 118 -1.64 4.87 17.59
C LEU A 118 -2.20 4.60 19.00
N ASN A 119 -2.86 5.59 19.60
CA ASN A 119 -3.48 5.45 20.92
C ASN A 119 -4.71 4.53 20.87
N GLN A 120 -5.59 4.68 19.88
CA GLN A 120 -6.75 3.80 19.65
C GLN A 120 -6.34 2.32 19.61
N ILE A 121 -5.31 1.98 18.82
CA ILE A 121 -4.81 0.59 18.73
C ILE A 121 -4.15 0.12 20.05
N ARG A 122 -3.51 1.01 20.81
CA ARG A 122 -2.92 0.70 22.13
C ARG A 122 -3.93 0.63 23.28
N GLU A 123 -5.11 1.20 23.12
CA GLU A 123 -6.19 1.22 24.11
C GLU A 123 -7.17 0.07 23.88
N ALA A 124 -7.32 -0.41 22.64
CA ALA A 124 -8.10 -1.60 22.30
C ALA A 124 -7.60 -2.90 22.99
N ASP A 125 -6.28 -3.05 23.20
CA ASP A 125 -5.71 -4.16 23.98
C ASP A 125 -4.40 -3.75 24.66
N ALA A 126 -4.25 -4.07 25.96
CA ALA A 126 -3.05 -3.74 26.73
C ALA A 126 -1.77 -4.40 26.17
N GLY A 127 -1.89 -5.56 25.50
CA GLY A 127 -0.77 -6.21 24.81
C GLY A 127 -0.23 -5.44 23.61
N ASN A 128 -1.00 -4.50 23.04
CA ASN A 128 -0.56 -3.65 21.93
C ASN A 128 0.39 -2.53 22.37
N LYS A 129 0.61 -2.35 23.68
CA LYS A 129 1.60 -1.43 24.26
C LYS A 129 3.03 -1.99 24.25
N TYR A 130 3.18 -3.30 24.06
CA TYR A 130 4.45 -4.02 24.03
C TYR A 130 4.65 -4.71 22.68
N CYS A 131 5.89 -4.84 22.21
CA CYS A 131 6.21 -5.50 20.95
C CYS A 131 5.80 -6.99 20.98
N ALA A 132 5.10 -7.45 19.93
CA ALA A 132 4.61 -8.82 19.81
C ALA A 132 5.69 -9.91 20.02
N ASP A 133 6.94 -9.64 19.65
CA ASP A 133 8.02 -10.64 19.62
C ASP A 133 9.01 -10.53 20.79
N CYS A 134 9.35 -9.31 21.22
CA CYS A 134 10.42 -9.07 22.19
C CYS A 134 9.99 -8.35 23.47
N ASN A 135 8.68 -8.11 23.63
CA ASN A 135 8.06 -7.43 24.79
C ASN A 135 8.60 -6.01 25.12
N SER A 136 9.46 -5.43 24.28
CA SER A 136 9.87 -4.01 24.35
C SER A 136 8.66 -3.07 24.28
N ASP A 137 8.61 -2.04 25.11
CA ASP A 137 7.66 -0.91 25.02
C ASP A 137 8.16 0.22 24.09
N GLN A 138 9.47 0.26 23.82
CA GLN A 138 10.10 1.31 23.02
C GLN A 138 9.67 1.31 21.55
N LYS A 139 9.12 2.43 21.09
CA LYS A 139 8.67 2.67 19.70
C LYS A 139 7.78 1.55 19.14
N VAL A 140 6.86 1.07 19.97
CA VAL A 140 5.79 0.12 19.58
C VAL A 140 4.73 0.88 18.79
N GLU A 141 5.03 1.14 17.52
CA GLU A 141 4.22 1.93 16.57
C GLU A 141 4.21 1.34 15.15
N TRP A 142 4.94 0.25 14.93
CA TRP A 142 5.00 -0.46 13.64
C TRP A 142 4.02 -1.62 13.64
N VAL A 143 3.49 -2.00 12.49
CA VAL A 143 2.44 -3.02 12.37
C VAL A 143 2.72 -3.95 11.19
N SER A 144 2.53 -5.25 11.36
CA SER A 144 2.46 -6.20 10.23
C SER A 144 1.00 -6.52 9.92
N ILE A 145 0.41 -5.82 8.94
CA ILE A 145 -1.05 -5.80 8.73
C ILE A 145 -1.67 -7.16 8.37
N ASN A 146 -0.89 -8.09 7.80
CA ASN A 146 -1.36 -9.46 7.51
C ASN A 146 -1.30 -10.41 8.72
N LEU A 147 -0.59 -10.03 9.78
CA LEU A 147 -0.41 -10.83 11.01
C LEU A 147 -1.19 -10.26 12.21
N GLY A 148 -1.73 -9.05 12.09
CA GLY A 148 -2.49 -8.37 13.15
C GLY A 148 -1.65 -7.87 14.34
N ILE A 149 -0.32 -7.79 14.19
CA ILE A 149 0.64 -7.49 15.28
C ILE A 149 1.21 -6.08 15.23
N ILE A 150 1.50 -5.54 16.41
CA ILE A 150 2.18 -4.27 16.68
C ILE A 150 3.59 -4.57 17.22
N LEU A 151 4.60 -3.88 16.67
CA LEU A 151 6.03 -4.16 16.79
C LEU A 151 6.81 -2.92 17.20
N CYS A 152 7.93 -3.12 17.92
CA CYS A 152 8.96 -2.10 18.05
C CYS A 152 9.70 -1.89 16.71
N ILE A 153 10.43 -0.78 16.61
CA ILE A 153 11.23 -0.43 15.42
C ILE A 153 12.26 -1.50 15.03
N GLU A 154 12.80 -2.25 15.99
CA GLU A 154 13.83 -3.26 15.71
C GLU A 154 13.26 -4.56 15.16
N CYS A 155 12.18 -5.09 15.76
CA CYS A 155 11.49 -6.28 15.25
C CYS A 155 10.85 -5.98 13.89
N SER A 156 10.29 -4.78 13.69
CA SER A 156 9.76 -4.38 12.38
C SER A 156 10.85 -4.34 11.29
N GLY A 157 12.11 -4.02 11.66
CA GLY A 157 13.27 -4.16 10.79
C GLY A 157 13.58 -5.60 10.37
N ILE A 158 13.46 -6.57 11.29
CA ILE A 158 13.59 -8.00 10.97
C ILE A 158 12.44 -8.47 10.07
N HIS A 159 11.19 -8.12 10.42
CA HIS A 159 10.01 -8.44 9.61
C HIS A 159 10.12 -7.95 8.16
N ARG A 160 10.70 -6.77 7.92
CA ARG A 160 10.98 -6.28 6.56
C ARG A 160 11.94 -7.19 5.79
N SER A 161 12.94 -7.78 6.46
CA SER A 161 13.88 -8.72 5.82
C SER A 161 13.30 -10.11 5.53
N LEU A 162 12.16 -10.50 6.12
CA LEU A 162 11.41 -11.72 5.72
C LEU A 162 10.62 -11.52 4.41
N GLY A 163 10.37 -10.27 4.01
CA GLY A 163 9.67 -9.92 2.78
C GLY A 163 8.15 -9.97 2.87
N THR A 164 7.50 -9.33 1.89
CA THR A 164 6.06 -9.01 1.87
C THR A 164 5.11 -10.21 1.75
N HIS A 165 5.65 -11.40 1.45
CA HIS A 165 4.92 -12.67 1.42
C HIS A 165 4.80 -13.33 2.80
N ILE A 166 5.59 -12.87 3.79
CA ILE A 166 5.49 -13.29 5.20
C ILE A 166 4.95 -12.13 6.05
N SER A 167 5.48 -10.90 5.86
CA SER A 167 5.12 -9.75 6.68
C SER A 167 4.99 -8.44 5.90
N LYS A 168 3.85 -7.77 6.06
CA LYS A 168 3.53 -6.48 5.43
C LYS A 168 3.64 -5.33 6.43
N VAL A 169 4.86 -4.82 6.62
CA VAL A 169 5.17 -3.80 7.64
C VAL A 169 4.72 -2.38 7.22
N ARG A 170 4.03 -1.69 8.13
CA ARG A 170 3.65 -0.25 8.09
C ARG A 170 3.94 0.42 9.44
N SER A 171 3.91 1.75 9.51
CA SER A 171 3.94 2.55 10.75
C SER A 171 2.60 3.26 10.97
N LEU A 172 2.05 3.15 12.18
CA LEU A 172 0.84 3.87 12.60
C LEU A 172 1.03 5.39 12.61
N THR A 173 2.26 5.88 12.68
CA THR A 173 2.60 7.32 12.78
C THR A 173 3.12 7.92 11.47
N LEU A 174 3.63 7.10 10.54
CA LEU A 174 4.22 7.55 9.27
C LEU A 174 3.41 7.10 8.03
N ASP A 175 2.77 5.93 8.09
CA ASP A 175 2.03 5.33 6.97
C ASP A 175 0.50 5.41 7.19
N THR A 176 -0.03 6.46 7.84
CA THR A 176 -1.44 6.54 8.28
C THR A 176 -2.46 6.22 7.18
N SER A 177 -2.21 6.65 5.94
CA SER A 177 -3.08 6.38 4.78
C SER A 177 -3.14 4.90 4.36
N ALA A 178 -2.27 4.04 4.89
CA ALA A 178 -2.31 2.58 4.68
C ALA A 178 -3.31 1.86 5.60
N PHE A 179 -3.88 2.53 6.61
CA PHE A 179 -4.81 1.96 7.57
C PHE A 179 -6.25 2.31 7.19
N THR A 180 -6.84 1.55 6.25
CA THR A 180 -8.28 1.68 5.94
C THR A 180 -9.12 1.20 7.14
N PRO A 181 -10.42 1.57 7.25
CA PRO A 181 -11.27 1.11 8.34
C PRO A 181 -11.28 -0.41 8.54
N ASP A 182 -11.14 -1.19 7.45
CA ASP A 182 -11.03 -2.67 7.51
C ASP A 182 -9.75 -3.16 8.20
N ILE A 183 -8.65 -2.42 8.02
CA ILE A 183 -7.34 -2.71 8.63
C ILE A 183 -7.32 -2.26 10.09
N ILE A 184 -7.96 -1.14 10.41
CA ILE A 184 -8.13 -0.66 11.80
C ILE A 184 -8.97 -1.68 12.59
N GLU A 185 -10.13 -2.09 12.05
CA GLU A 185 -10.99 -3.12 12.64
C GLU A 185 -10.25 -4.47 12.81
N LEU A 186 -9.50 -4.90 11.80
CA LEU A 186 -8.65 -6.10 11.88
C LEU A 186 -7.64 -6.03 13.04
N LEU A 187 -7.02 -4.87 13.25
CA LEU A 187 -6.05 -4.67 14.34
C LEU A 187 -6.72 -4.57 15.72
N MET A 188 -7.93 -4.04 15.80
CA MET A 188 -8.73 -4.01 17.03
C MET A 188 -9.25 -5.41 17.42
N LEU A 189 -9.59 -6.25 16.45
CA LEU A 189 -10.09 -7.62 16.71
C LEU A 189 -8.98 -8.67 16.91
N ILE A 190 -7.76 -8.41 16.43
CA ILE A 190 -6.60 -9.31 16.58
C ILE A 190 -5.65 -8.76 17.66
N GLY A 191 -4.83 -7.78 17.32
CA GLY A 191 -3.76 -7.28 18.19
C GLY A 191 -2.74 -8.35 18.60
N ASN A 192 -1.84 -7.95 19.50
CA ASN A 192 -0.73 -8.81 19.93
C ASN A 192 -1.19 -10.01 20.76
N ARG A 193 -2.24 -9.87 21.57
CA ARG A 193 -2.76 -10.96 22.40
C ARG A 193 -3.33 -12.10 21.56
N VAL A 194 -4.30 -11.81 20.68
CA VAL A 194 -4.95 -12.86 19.86
C VAL A 194 -3.98 -13.43 18.83
N SER A 195 -3.08 -12.61 18.27
CA SER A 195 -2.05 -13.12 17.34
C SER A 195 -1.05 -14.04 18.04
N ASN A 196 -0.54 -13.70 19.24
CA ASN A 196 0.37 -14.59 19.96
C ASN A 196 -0.34 -15.85 20.51
N MET A 197 -1.65 -15.82 20.80
CA MET A 197 -2.44 -17.04 21.06
C MET A 197 -2.46 -18.03 19.88
N VAL A 198 -2.08 -17.61 18.68
CA VAL A 198 -1.90 -18.46 17.48
C VAL A 198 -0.42 -18.75 17.22
N TRP A 199 0.40 -17.69 17.13
CA TRP A 199 1.81 -17.76 16.69
C TRP A 199 2.81 -18.13 17.79
N GLU A 200 2.38 -18.17 19.06
CA GLU A 200 3.19 -18.56 20.23
C GLU A 200 2.50 -19.67 21.04
N ALA A 201 1.50 -20.35 20.47
CA ALA A 201 0.65 -21.33 21.18
C ALA A 201 1.40 -22.54 21.78
N LYS A 202 2.59 -22.87 21.25
CA LYS A 202 3.53 -23.87 21.78
C LYS A 202 4.86 -23.28 22.27
N LEU A 203 4.97 -21.95 22.37
CA LEU A 203 6.20 -21.30 22.79
C LEU A 203 6.40 -21.49 24.30
N ASP A 204 7.53 -22.07 24.69
CA ASP A 204 8.01 -21.92 26.06
C ASP A 204 8.33 -20.44 26.31
N ALA A 205 7.69 -19.86 27.33
CA ALA A 205 7.86 -18.45 27.69
C ALA A 205 9.32 -18.06 27.96
N PHE A 206 10.16 -19.00 28.42
CA PHE A 206 11.60 -18.75 28.64
C PHE A 206 12.41 -18.62 27.33
N LEU A 207 11.88 -19.09 26.20
CA LEU A 207 12.51 -18.95 24.88
C LEU A 207 12.12 -17.64 24.17
N LYS A 208 11.19 -16.86 24.72
CA LYS A 208 10.81 -15.58 24.13
C LYS A 208 11.89 -14.52 24.40
N PRO A 209 12.42 -13.84 23.36
CA PRO A 209 13.48 -12.86 23.55
C PRO A 209 13.00 -11.65 24.37
N GLY A 210 13.86 -11.12 25.24
CA GLY A 210 13.67 -9.81 25.85
C GLY A 210 13.96 -8.66 24.87
N PRO A 211 13.78 -7.39 25.28
CA PRO A 211 14.07 -6.23 24.43
C PRO A 211 15.53 -6.20 23.97
N ASN A 212 16.46 -6.48 24.89
CA ASN A 212 17.90 -6.24 24.76
C ASN A 212 18.68 -7.38 24.06
N VAL A 213 18.00 -8.30 23.37
CA VAL A 213 18.67 -9.40 22.65
C VAL A 213 19.46 -8.90 21.42
N THR A 214 20.41 -9.70 20.95
CA THR A 214 21.16 -9.37 19.73
C THR A 214 20.24 -9.41 18.50
N ARG A 215 20.63 -8.69 17.43
CA ARG A 215 19.93 -8.74 16.14
C ARG A 215 19.83 -10.17 15.59
N GLU A 216 20.82 -11.01 15.86
CA GLU A 216 20.86 -12.42 15.44
C GLU A 216 19.86 -13.29 16.19
N GLN A 217 19.83 -13.20 17.53
CA GLN A 217 18.82 -13.88 18.37
C GLN A 217 17.40 -13.47 17.95
N ARG A 218 17.19 -12.17 17.70
CA ARG A 218 15.94 -11.60 17.22
C ARG A 218 15.55 -12.11 15.82
N LEU A 219 16.51 -12.22 14.90
CA LEU A 219 16.32 -12.80 13.57
C LEU A 219 15.91 -14.27 13.66
N HIS A 220 16.63 -15.06 14.46
CA HIS A 220 16.36 -16.48 14.67
C HIS A 220 14.95 -16.71 15.21
N PHE A 221 14.56 -16.03 16.30
CA PHE A 221 13.23 -16.17 16.89
C PHE A 221 12.10 -15.78 15.92
N ILE A 222 12.20 -14.62 15.26
CA ILE A 222 11.14 -14.10 14.37
C ILE A 222 11.02 -14.96 13.09
N THR A 223 12.13 -15.51 12.58
CA THR A 223 12.11 -16.48 11.47
C THR A 223 11.39 -17.76 11.89
N GLY A 224 11.82 -18.36 13.01
CA GLY A 224 11.19 -19.55 13.58
C GLY A 224 9.69 -19.38 13.86
N LYS A 225 9.28 -18.18 14.31
CA LYS A 225 7.89 -17.83 14.59
C LYS A 225 7.03 -17.74 13.32
N TYR A 226 7.47 -17.02 12.28
CA TYR A 226 6.60 -16.65 11.15
C TYR A 226 6.90 -17.34 9.80
N SER A 227 8.17 -17.62 9.49
CA SER A 227 8.55 -18.40 8.30
C SER A 227 8.28 -19.88 8.53
N ASP A 228 8.87 -20.39 9.61
CA ASP A 228 9.02 -21.82 9.85
C ASP A 228 7.84 -22.35 10.68
N ARG A 229 7.24 -21.48 11.49
CA ARG A 229 5.98 -21.65 12.24
C ARG A 229 6.09 -22.63 13.41
N LEU A 230 7.28 -22.70 14.01
CA LEU A 230 7.68 -23.69 15.02
C LEU A 230 6.75 -23.71 16.24
N TYR A 231 6.25 -22.54 16.65
CA TYR A 231 5.45 -22.38 17.87
C TYR A 231 3.93 -22.38 17.62
N VAL A 232 3.48 -22.61 16.39
CA VAL A 232 2.04 -22.73 16.07
C VAL A 232 1.53 -24.08 16.57
N GLN A 233 0.38 -24.08 17.24
CA GLN A 233 -0.27 -25.34 17.61
C GLN A 233 -0.73 -26.06 16.34
N GLY A 234 -0.15 -27.23 16.05
CA GLY A 234 -0.60 -28.06 14.92
C GLY A 234 -1.99 -28.64 15.20
N SER A 235 -2.73 -28.97 14.14
CA SER A 235 -3.96 -29.75 14.28
C SER A 235 -3.65 -31.06 15.01
N THR A 236 -4.37 -31.32 16.09
CA THR A 236 -4.29 -32.55 16.91
C THR A 236 -5.63 -33.26 16.84
N ASP A 237 -5.68 -34.55 17.17
CA ASP A 237 -6.91 -35.34 17.08
C ASP A 237 -8.06 -34.77 17.93
N ALA A 238 -7.75 -34.08 19.04
CA ALA A 238 -8.72 -33.34 19.86
C ALA A 238 -9.40 -32.16 19.12
N MET A 239 -8.80 -31.65 18.04
CA MET A 239 -9.36 -30.62 17.16
C MET A 239 -9.75 -31.16 15.77
N ALA A 240 -9.63 -32.47 15.52
CA ALA A 240 -9.81 -33.09 14.19
C ALA A 240 -11.28 -33.20 13.70
N HIS A 241 -12.12 -32.23 14.04
CA HIS A 241 -13.43 -32.04 13.39
C HIS A 241 -13.29 -31.67 11.90
N PHE A 242 -12.12 -31.17 11.47
CA PHE A 242 -11.84 -30.77 10.10
C PHE A 242 -10.61 -31.49 9.55
N LYS A 243 -10.74 -32.06 8.35
CA LYS A 243 -9.71 -32.92 7.73
C LYS A 243 -8.54 -32.15 7.10
N SER A 244 -8.63 -30.82 6.99
CA SER A 244 -7.59 -29.98 6.42
C SER A 244 -7.60 -28.56 7.01
N PRO A 245 -6.48 -27.81 6.90
CA PRO A 245 -6.46 -26.38 7.18
C PRO A 245 -7.48 -25.59 6.36
N ASP A 246 -7.72 -25.97 5.10
CA ASP A 246 -8.69 -25.32 4.21
C ASP A 246 -10.14 -25.52 4.69
N ASP A 247 -10.51 -26.73 5.14
CA ASP A 247 -11.82 -26.98 5.74
C ASP A 247 -11.99 -26.16 7.04
N THR A 248 -10.93 -26.06 7.86
CA THR A 248 -10.90 -25.24 9.08
C THR A 248 -11.10 -23.76 8.77
N LEU A 249 -10.40 -23.25 7.73
CA LEU A 249 -10.52 -21.88 7.24
C LEU A 249 -11.96 -21.57 6.80
N LEU A 250 -12.53 -22.42 5.93
CA LEU A 250 -13.87 -22.22 5.37
C LEU A 250 -14.98 -22.25 6.44
N VAL A 251 -14.83 -23.08 7.48
CA VAL A 251 -15.78 -23.08 8.62
C VAL A 251 -15.59 -21.84 9.51
N SER A 252 -14.34 -21.45 9.79
CA SER A 252 -14.03 -20.26 10.59
C SER A 252 -14.56 -18.98 9.94
N ILE A 253 -14.47 -18.89 8.59
CA ILE A 253 -15.05 -17.80 7.81
C ILE A 253 -16.58 -17.77 7.94
N LYS A 254 -17.27 -18.92 7.81
CA LYS A 254 -18.73 -19.00 7.97
C LYS A 254 -19.21 -18.63 9.38
N GLN A 255 -18.37 -18.83 10.39
CA GLN A 255 -18.60 -18.41 11.78
C GLN A 255 -18.17 -16.95 12.05
N ASN A 256 -17.63 -16.23 11.07
CA ASN A 256 -17.02 -14.91 11.20
C ASN A 256 -15.92 -14.84 12.31
N ASN A 257 -15.25 -15.96 12.59
CA ASN A 257 -14.29 -16.10 13.69
C ASN A 257 -12.87 -15.73 13.23
N ILE A 258 -12.49 -14.47 13.37
CA ILE A 258 -11.20 -13.95 12.87
C ILE A 258 -9.97 -14.62 13.51
N GLN A 259 -10.05 -15.06 14.77
CA GLN A 259 -8.95 -15.79 15.43
C GLN A 259 -8.73 -17.16 14.79
N GLN A 260 -9.81 -17.89 14.50
CA GLN A 260 -9.71 -19.21 13.87
C GLN A 260 -9.35 -19.11 12.36
N VAL A 261 -9.72 -18.01 11.70
CA VAL A 261 -9.21 -17.68 10.36
C VAL A 261 -7.69 -17.41 10.40
N LEU A 262 -7.19 -16.64 11.39
CA LEU A 262 -5.75 -16.42 11.57
C LEU A 262 -5.01 -17.73 11.90
N TYR A 263 -5.61 -18.61 12.70
CA TYR A 263 -5.08 -19.93 13.03
C TYR A 263 -4.96 -20.85 11.80
N ALA A 264 -6.02 -20.96 10.98
CA ALA A 264 -5.93 -21.68 9.71
C ALA A 264 -4.90 -21.03 8.76
N LEU A 265 -4.82 -19.68 8.77
CA LEU A 265 -3.72 -18.86 8.23
C LEU A 265 -2.33 -19.42 8.58
N ALA A 266 -2.08 -19.58 9.88
CA ALA A 266 -0.85 -20.09 10.46
C ALA A 266 -0.60 -21.57 10.10
N LEU A 267 -1.64 -22.39 9.98
CA LEU A 267 -1.59 -23.77 9.48
C LEU A 267 -1.41 -23.91 7.95
N ARG A 268 -1.13 -22.80 7.23
CA ARG A 268 -0.91 -22.76 5.77
C ARG A 268 -2.16 -23.10 4.94
N ALA A 269 -3.37 -22.83 5.46
CA ALA A 269 -4.60 -22.90 4.68
C ALA A 269 -4.56 -21.94 3.48
N ASN A 270 -5.14 -22.36 2.36
CA ASN A 270 -5.19 -21.57 1.14
C ASN A 270 -6.19 -20.40 1.28
N PRO A 271 -5.75 -19.13 1.24
CA PRO A 271 -6.65 -17.98 1.33
C PRO A 271 -7.63 -17.86 0.14
N ASN A 272 -7.37 -18.60 -0.94
CA ASN A 272 -8.23 -18.72 -2.12
C ASN A 272 -9.08 -20.01 -2.13
N ALA A 273 -9.24 -20.69 -0.99
CA ALA A 273 -10.11 -21.85 -0.86
C ALA A 273 -11.57 -21.51 -1.22
N ALA A 274 -12.31 -22.50 -1.73
CA ALA A 274 -13.71 -22.37 -2.11
C ALA A 274 -14.57 -23.46 -1.46
N ASP A 275 -15.78 -23.10 -1.04
CA ASP A 275 -16.70 -24.05 -0.42
C ASP A 275 -17.21 -25.11 -1.39
N ARG A 276 -17.16 -26.37 -0.96
CA ARG A 276 -17.49 -27.55 -1.79
C ARG A 276 -18.96 -27.63 -2.22
N SER A 277 -19.89 -26.94 -1.55
CA SER A 277 -21.33 -27.02 -1.88
C SER A 277 -21.77 -26.09 -3.00
N ARG A 278 -21.04 -24.99 -3.23
CA ARG A 278 -21.42 -23.93 -4.18
C ARG A 278 -20.26 -23.32 -4.97
N GLY A 279 -19.03 -23.80 -4.78
CA GLY A 279 -17.81 -23.19 -5.35
C GLY A 279 -17.55 -21.78 -4.82
N THR A 280 -18.14 -21.38 -3.69
CA THR A 280 -18.08 -20.00 -3.20
C THR A 280 -16.71 -19.70 -2.60
N HIS A 281 -16.02 -18.71 -3.18
CA HIS A 281 -14.69 -18.28 -2.76
C HIS A 281 -14.67 -17.74 -1.32
N ALA A 282 -13.58 -18.00 -0.59
CA ALA A 282 -13.35 -17.56 0.80
C ALA A 282 -13.71 -16.08 1.06
N VAL A 283 -13.32 -15.18 0.16
CA VAL A 283 -13.63 -13.74 0.26
C VAL A 283 -15.14 -13.47 0.24
N PHE A 284 -15.89 -14.11 -0.67
CA PHE A 284 -17.35 -13.93 -0.74
C PHE A 284 -18.07 -14.54 0.47
N LEU A 285 -17.56 -15.66 0.99
CA LEU A 285 -18.05 -16.24 2.26
C LEU A 285 -17.82 -15.30 3.44
N ALA A 286 -16.65 -14.66 3.54
CA ALA A 286 -16.33 -13.71 4.60
C ALA A 286 -17.25 -12.48 4.57
N LEU A 287 -17.51 -11.96 3.37
CA LEU A 287 -18.45 -10.84 3.19
C LEU A 287 -19.88 -11.22 3.59
N ALA A 288 -20.37 -12.39 3.15
CA ALA A 288 -21.73 -12.84 3.47
C ALA A 288 -21.92 -13.26 4.94
N ALA A 289 -20.86 -13.74 5.61
CA ALA A 289 -20.90 -14.07 7.04
C ALA A 289 -20.89 -12.81 7.93
N ALA A 290 -20.16 -11.77 7.53
CA ALA A 290 -20.12 -10.49 8.25
C ALA A 290 -21.31 -9.57 7.92
N ASP A 291 -21.93 -9.71 6.75
CA ASP A 291 -23.10 -8.91 6.33
C ASP A 291 -24.05 -9.71 5.39
N PRO A 292 -24.95 -10.54 5.95
CA PRO A 292 -25.89 -11.34 5.17
C PRO A 292 -26.83 -10.48 4.31
N ALA A 293 -27.09 -10.92 3.07
CA ALA A 293 -28.02 -10.24 2.18
C ALA A 293 -29.48 -10.45 2.60
N SER A 294 -30.27 -9.37 2.66
CA SER A 294 -31.70 -9.43 2.95
C SER A 294 -32.45 -10.26 1.88
N PRO A 295 -33.37 -11.17 2.25
CA PRO A 295 -34.00 -12.11 1.31
C PRO A 295 -34.76 -11.43 0.14
N SER A 296 -35.23 -10.20 0.35
CA SER A 296 -35.92 -9.37 -0.64
C SER A 296 -35.02 -8.81 -1.76
N SER A 297 -33.68 -8.81 -1.64
CA SER A 297 -32.81 -8.29 -2.70
C SER A 297 -32.75 -9.17 -3.95
N SER A 298 -33.19 -10.43 -3.84
CA SER A 298 -33.12 -11.46 -4.89
C SER A 298 -33.97 -11.17 -6.14
N PHE A 299 -34.99 -10.31 -6.03
CA PHE A 299 -36.05 -10.19 -7.04
C PHE A 299 -35.85 -9.10 -8.12
N VAL A 300 -34.87 -8.20 -7.96
CA VAL A 300 -34.76 -7.00 -8.83
C VAL A 300 -33.87 -7.22 -10.05
N GLN A 301 -32.89 -8.12 -9.97
CA GLN A 301 -31.77 -8.20 -10.93
C GLN A 301 -32.09 -8.94 -12.26
N GLN A 302 -33.36 -9.25 -12.52
CA GLN A 302 -33.79 -10.02 -13.71
C GLN A 302 -34.82 -9.31 -14.61
N ARG A 303 -35.12 -8.02 -14.37
CA ARG A 303 -36.08 -7.24 -15.19
C ARG A 303 -35.49 -5.98 -15.84
N SER A 304 -34.31 -6.10 -16.43
CA SER A 304 -33.80 -5.16 -17.43
C SER A 304 -34.37 -5.47 -18.83
N GLY A 305 -35.70 -5.49 -18.94
CA GLY A 305 -36.45 -5.76 -20.18
C GLY A 305 -37.43 -4.62 -20.47
N SER A 306 -37.43 -4.15 -21.72
CA SER A 306 -38.15 -2.94 -22.17
C SER A 306 -39.61 -2.83 -21.73
N SER A 307 -40.00 -1.67 -21.19
CA SER A 307 -41.39 -1.23 -21.10
C SER A 307 -41.49 0.30 -21.23
N THR A 308 -42.13 0.78 -22.30
CA THR A 308 -42.28 2.20 -22.64
C THR A 308 -43.56 2.81 -22.07
N LEU A 309 -43.49 4.11 -21.73
CA LEU A 309 -44.60 5.06 -21.52
C LEU A 309 -45.69 4.72 -20.48
N SER A 310 -45.86 5.62 -19.51
CA SER A 310 -47.14 6.34 -19.27
C SER A 310 -46.95 7.42 -18.20
N THR A 311 -47.27 8.67 -18.52
CA THR A 311 -47.15 9.81 -17.59
C THR A 311 -48.46 10.63 -17.61
N PRO A 312 -49.21 10.71 -16.49
CA PRO A 312 -50.33 11.63 -16.37
C PRO A 312 -49.83 13.06 -16.03
N PRO A 313 -50.46 14.12 -16.55
CA PRO A 313 -50.01 15.50 -16.33
C PRO A 313 -50.65 16.16 -15.10
N GLY A 314 -49.87 17.01 -14.42
CA GLY A 314 -50.39 18.10 -13.59
C GLY A 314 -50.12 18.01 -12.08
N LEU A 315 -49.19 18.84 -11.58
CA LEU A 315 -49.46 19.97 -10.66
C LEU A 315 -48.14 20.52 -10.04
N SER A 316 -47.97 21.84 -10.15
CA SER A 316 -47.14 22.74 -9.32
C SER A 316 -45.63 22.46 -9.12
N PRO A 317 -44.73 23.45 -9.37
CA PRO A 317 -43.31 23.33 -9.05
C PRO A 317 -43.06 23.58 -7.54
N SER A 318 -43.05 22.51 -6.74
CA SER A 318 -42.50 22.55 -5.37
C SER A 318 -40.97 22.61 -5.38
N ALA A 319 -40.38 23.08 -4.27
CA ALA A 319 -38.96 23.41 -4.16
C ALA A 319 -38.00 22.25 -4.54
N PRO A 320 -36.77 22.55 -5.01
CA PRO A 320 -35.74 21.54 -5.23
C PRO A 320 -35.51 20.74 -3.94
N PRO A 321 -35.37 19.41 -4.01
CA PRO A 321 -35.24 18.58 -2.82
C PRO A 321 -34.00 18.99 -2.01
N PRO A 322 -34.09 19.05 -0.67
CA PRO A 322 -32.94 19.40 0.15
C PRO A 322 -31.82 18.40 -0.12
N ARG A 323 -30.67 18.93 -0.59
CA ARG A 323 -29.44 18.14 -0.76
C ARG A 323 -29.17 17.41 0.55
N PRO A 324 -29.04 16.07 0.58
CA PRO A 324 -28.74 15.35 1.81
C PRO A 324 -27.37 15.79 2.33
N THR A 325 -27.39 16.61 3.38
CA THR A 325 -26.23 16.98 4.21
C THR A 325 -25.94 15.92 5.27
N THR A 326 -26.52 14.73 5.11
CA THR A 326 -26.15 13.53 5.86
C THR A 326 -24.66 13.26 5.63
N PRO A 327 -23.83 13.09 6.67
CA PRO A 327 -22.47 12.62 6.47
C PRO A 327 -22.51 11.28 5.73
N THR A 328 -21.66 11.09 4.73
CA THR A 328 -21.60 9.81 4.00
C THR A 328 -21.35 8.69 5.01
N PRO A 329 -22.23 7.67 5.10
CA PRO A 329 -22.15 6.68 6.15
C PRO A 329 -20.80 5.97 6.08
N LEU A 330 -20.11 5.92 7.22
CA LEU A 330 -18.81 5.24 7.34
C LEU A 330 -18.96 3.82 6.81
N ARG A 331 -18.12 3.47 5.82
CA ARG A 331 -18.22 2.18 5.13
C ARG A 331 -18.00 1.06 6.13
N LYS A 332 -18.97 0.14 6.24
CA LYS A 332 -18.87 -1.05 7.11
C LYS A 332 -17.54 -1.77 6.82
N PRO A 333 -16.68 -1.99 7.83
CA PRO A 333 -15.42 -2.70 7.66
C PRO A 333 -15.69 -4.21 7.52
N PHE A 334 -14.84 -4.90 6.75
CA PHE A 334 -14.89 -6.35 6.60
C PHE A 334 -13.55 -6.99 6.97
N PRO A 335 -13.22 -7.08 8.28
CA PRO A 335 -11.88 -7.42 8.75
C PRO A 335 -11.45 -8.86 8.41
N VAL A 336 -12.37 -9.83 8.34
CA VAL A 336 -12.06 -11.21 7.90
C VAL A 336 -11.74 -11.25 6.40
N ALA A 337 -12.48 -10.50 5.56
CA ALA A 337 -12.17 -10.38 4.14
C ALA A 337 -10.82 -9.66 3.94
N GLU A 338 -10.53 -8.62 4.74
CA GLU A 338 -9.25 -7.93 4.72
C GLU A 338 -8.09 -8.86 5.11
N LEU A 339 -8.24 -9.66 6.17
CA LEU A 339 -7.21 -10.62 6.60
C LEU A 339 -6.88 -11.64 5.51
N LEU A 340 -7.89 -12.09 4.75
CA LEU A 340 -7.72 -12.95 3.59
C LEU A 340 -6.93 -12.24 2.48
N LEU A 341 -7.34 -11.03 2.05
CA LEU A 341 -6.61 -10.27 1.03
C LEU A 341 -5.17 -9.95 1.47
N GLN A 342 -4.97 -9.64 2.75
CA GLN A 342 -3.64 -9.35 3.29
C GLN A 342 -2.75 -10.59 3.37
N ASN A 343 -3.31 -11.82 3.39
CA ASN A 343 -2.54 -13.07 3.29
C ASN A 343 -2.55 -13.72 1.90
N GLY A 344 -3.05 -13.04 0.87
CA GLY A 344 -2.92 -13.46 -0.53
C GLY A 344 -4.18 -14.04 -1.18
N ALA A 345 -5.37 -13.80 -0.62
CA ALA A 345 -6.60 -13.99 -1.38
C ALA A 345 -6.70 -12.96 -2.50
N GLU A 346 -7.15 -13.39 -3.68
CA GLU A 346 -7.57 -12.52 -4.76
C GLU A 346 -9.09 -12.43 -4.83
N ILE A 347 -9.63 -11.28 -5.22
CA ILE A 347 -11.07 -11.15 -5.47
C ILE A 347 -11.36 -11.78 -6.84
N PRO A 348 -12.25 -12.79 -6.94
CA PRO A 348 -12.60 -13.39 -8.23
C PRO A 348 -13.21 -12.36 -9.18
N THR A 349 -12.87 -12.47 -10.47
CA THR A 349 -13.45 -11.64 -11.54
C THR A 349 -14.87 -12.07 -11.94
N GLN A 350 -15.28 -13.28 -11.56
CA GLN A 350 -16.63 -13.78 -11.74
C GLN A 350 -17.55 -13.27 -10.61
N PRO A 351 -18.84 -13.01 -10.88
CA PRO A 351 -19.78 -12.60 -9.84
C PRO A 351 -19.93 -13.67 -8.77
N ALA A 352 -20.24 -13.26 -7.54
CA ALA A 352 -20.40 -14.17 -6.41
C ALA A 352 -21.59 -15.15 -6.66
N PRO A 353 -21.43 -16.46 -6.41
CA PRO A 353 -22.50 -17.46 -6.56
C PRO A 353 -23.54 -17.43 -5.40
N ILE A 354 -23.49 -16.39 -4.57
CA ILE A 354 -24.40 -16.12 -3.45
C ILE A 354 -24.76 -14.62 -3.45
N PRO A 355 -25.96 -14.24 -3.00
CA PRO A 355 -26.32 -12.83 -2.88
C PRO A 355 -25.43 -12.15 -1.82
N LEU A 356 -24.84 -11.01 -2.19
CA LEU A 356 -24.06 -10.16 -1.29
C LEU A 356 -24.85 -8.90 -0.95
N SER A 357 -24.68 -8.38 0.26
CA SER A 357 -25.29 -7.11 0.67
C SER A 357 -24.75 -5.92 -0.12
N ARG A 358 -25.42 -4.77 -0.02
CA ARG A 358 -24.92 -3.51 -0.62
C ARG A 358 -23.54 -3.12 -0.08
N ALA A 359 -23.29 -3.29 1.22
CA ALA A 359 -22.00 -2.96 1.82
C ALA A 359 -20.89 -3.93 1.37
N ALA A 360 -21.20 -5.22 1.18
CA ALA A 360 -20.29 -6.21 0.62
C ALA A 360 -19.95 -5.94 -0.87
N GLN A 361 -20.93 -5.49 -1.66
CA GLN A 361 -20.69 -5.03 -3.04
C GLN A 361 -19.75 -3.80 -3.05
N GLN A 362 -20.05 -2.78 -2.23
CA GLN A 362 -19.18 -1.61 -2.06
C GLN A 362 -17.81 -1.93 -1.44
N TYR A 363 -17.66 -3.06 -0.72
CA TYR A 363 -16.36 -3.55 -0.30
C TYR A 363 -15.51 -3.97 -1.50
N ILE A 364 -16.08 -4.79 -2.38
CA ILE A 364 -15.45 -5.34 -3.58
C ILE A 364 -15.06 -4.22 -4.56
N GLU A 365 -16.01 -3.33 -4.89
CA GLU A 365 -15.80 -2.22 -5.84
C GLU A 365 -14.58 -1.37 -5.46
N PHE A 366 -14.52 -0.91 -4.20
CA PHE A 366 -13.41 -0.12 -3.68
C PHE A 366 -12.07 -0.87 -3.71
N LYS A 367 -12.04 -2.17 -3.38
CA LYS A 367 -10.79 -2.95 -3.41
C LYS A 367 -10.33 -3.22 -4.85
N ILE A 368 -11.24 -3.32 -5.82
CA ILE A 368 -10.92 -3.35 -7.25
C ILE A 368 -10.41 -1.98 -7.73
N ASP A 369 -11.02 -0.87 -7.33
CA ASP A 369 -10.56 0.48 -7.69
C ASP A 369 -9.21 0.85 -7.05
N GLN A 370 -8.88 0.30 -5.87
CA GLN A 370 -7.53 0.36 -5.31
C GLN A 370 -6.54 -0.51 -6.11
N LYS A 371 -6.89 -1.76 -6.45
CA LYS A 371 -6.02 -2.66 -7.25
C LYS A 371 -5.77 -2.14 -8.67
N THR A 372 -6.72 -1.40 -9.25
CA THR A 372 -6.63 -0.81 -10.60
C THR A 372 -6.16 0.64 -10.62
N GLY A 373 -5.85 1.24 -9.47
CA GLY A 373 -5.32 2.60 -9.35
C GLY A 373 -6.34 3.73 -9.60
N ARG A 374 -7.61 3.42 -9.90
CA ARG A 374 -8.66 4.40 -10.21
C ARG A 374 -8.89 5.41 -9.09
N HIS A 375 -8.75 4.99 -7.83
CA HIS A 375 -8.93 5.85 -6.67
C HIS A 375 -7.74 6.83 -6.39
N LEU A 376 -6.69 6.84 -7.21
CA LEU A 376 -5.74 7.97 -7.21
C LEU A 376 -6.30 9.21 -7.93
N GLY A 377 -7.43 9.08 -8.64
CA GLY A 377 -8.16 10.15 -9.30
C GLY A 377 -9.16 10.92 -8.41
N LEU A 378 -8.81 11.23 -7.15
CA LEU A 378 -9.57 12.25 -6.40
C LEU A 378 -9.22 13.63 -6.95
N GLY A 379 -9.86 13.98 -8.07
CA GLY A 379 -9.62 15.22 -8.80
C GLY A 379 -9.85 16.45 -7.93
N VAL A 380 -8.85 17.34 -7.90
CA VAL A 380 -9.06 18.73 -7.49
C VAL A 380 -10.07 19.34 -8.46
N LYS A 381 -11.26 19.68 -7.96
CA LYS A 381 -12.22 20.48 -8.72
C LYS A 381 -11.80 21.93 -8.63
N ASP A 382 -11.38 22.50 -9.76
CA ASP A 382 -11.26 23.95 -9.88
C ASP A 382 -12.63 24.62 -9.72
N SER A 383 -12.62 25.91 -9.35
CA SER A 383 -13.81 26.69 -9.00
C SER A 383 -14.86 26.85 -10.11
N ALA A 384 -14.61 26.35 -11.32
CA ALA A 384 -15.56 26.28 -12.43
C ALA A 384 -16.34 24.95 -12.50
N GLY A 385 -15.93 23.91 -11.75
CA GLY A 385 -16.69 22.66 -11.56
C GLY A 385 -16.50 21.56 -12.62
N ASP A 386 -15.66 21.76 -13.63
CA ASP A 386 -15.42 20.80 -14.72
C ASP A 386 -14.54 19.60 -14.27
N VAL A 387 -14.59 18.50 -15.03
CA VAL A 387 -13.93 17.22 -14.69
C VAL A 387 -13.07 16.73 -15.85
N LEU A 388 -11.75 16.93 -15.72
CA LEU A 388 -10.76 16.39 -16.66
C LEU A 388 -10.80 14.85 -16.65
N SER A 389 -11.34 14.29 -17.72
CA SER A 389 -11.42 12.84 -17.92
C SER A 389 -10.08 12.24 -18.34
N ALA A 390 -9.78 11.04 -17.87
CA ALA A 390 -8.58 10.31 -18.27
C ALA A 390 -8.62 9.92 -19.76
N LEU A 391 -7.46 9.99 -20.44
CA LEU A 391 -7.32 9.58 -21.83
C LEU A 391 -7.65 8.09 -22.02
N PRO A 392 -8.32 7.70 -23.13
CA PRO A 392 -8.67 6.31 -23.38
C PRO A 392 -7.41 5.45 -23.61
N SER A 393 -7.37 4.27 -22.99
CA SER A 393 -6.32 3.29 -23.24
C SER A 393 -6.60 2.53 -24.53
N GLU A 394 -5.76 2.73 -25.56
CA GLU A 394 -5.87 1.95 -26.79
C GLU A 394 -5.56 0.47 -26.57
N LYS A 395 -6.39 -0.41 -27.16
CA LYS A 395 -6.20 -1.86 -27.12
C LYS A 395 -5.22 -2.29 -28.23
N HIS A 396 -3.94 -2.42 -27.90
CA HIS A 396 -3.01 -3.09 -28.81
C HIS A 396 -3.15 -4.62 -28.70
N SER A 397 -3.56 -5.26 -29.79
CA SER A 397 -3.63 -6.73 -29.91
C SER A 397 -2.23 -7.37 -29.86
N PRO A 398 -2.06 -8.51 -29.17
CA PRO A 398 -0.76 -9.17 -29.02
C PRO A 398 -0.43 -10.04 -30.24
N ASN A 399 0.06 -9.46 -31.34
CA ASN A 399 0.43 -10.25 -32.53
C ASN A 399 1.51 -9.62 -33.43
N ASP A 400 2.70 -9.29 -32.89
CA ASP A 400 3.89 -8.99 -33.73
C ASP A 400 5.28 -9.07 -33.04
N ARG A 401 5.41 -9.67 -31.85
CA ARG A 401 6.70 -9.64 -31.10
C ARG A 401 7.62 -10.85 -31.29
N ASP A 402 7.11 -12.02 -31.66
CA ASP A 402 7.93 -13.23 -31.76
C ASP A 402 8.71 -13.37 -33.09
N SER A 403 8.39 -12.53 -34.08
CA SER A 403 8.98 -12.55 -35.44
C SER A 403 10.48 -12.17 -35.51
N ARG A 404 11.09 -11.72 -34.39
CA ARG A 404 12.48 -11.19 -34.38
C ARG A 404 13.47 -11.87 -33.42
N LEU A 405 13.10 -12.95 -32.73
CA LEU A 405 14.04 -13.69 -31.85
C LEU A 405 14.55 -15.03 -32.41
N MET A 406 14.04 -15.50 -33.55
CA MET A 406 14.51 -16.73 -34.22
C MET A 406 15.47 -16.49 -35.39
N LYS A 407 16.63 -15.83 -35.17
CA LYS A 407 17.73 -15.87 -36.16
C LYS A 407 19.15 -15.65 -35.60
N ARG A 408 19.60 -16.51 -34.67
CA ARG A 408 21.04 -16.55 -34.31
C ARG A 408 21.56 -17.89 -33.74
N GLN A 409 21.35 -18.99 -34.48
CA GLN A 409 22.19 -20.19 -34.36
C GLN A 409 22.55 -20.76 -35.74
N SER A 410 23.85 -20.99 -35.96
CA SER A 410 24.47 -22.13 -36.68
C SER A 410 25.72 -21.70 -37.46
N THR A 411 26.90 -22.15 -37.00
CA THR A 411 28.04 -22.61 -37.85
C THR A 411 29.18 -23.16 -36.97
N GLY A 412 29.47 -24.46 -37.07
CA GLY A 412 30.69 -25.10 -36.53
C GLY A 412 30.77 -25.24 -34.99
N SER A 413 31.43 -26.26 -34.42
CA SER A 413 32.07 -27.44 -35.02
C SER A 413 32.04 -28.62 -34.04
N ARG A 414 32.03 -29.86 -34.56
CA ARG A 414 32.12 -31.09 -33.75
C ARG A 414 33.51 -31.26 -33.15
N SER A 415 33.57 -31.83 -31.95
CA SER A 415 34.50 -32.92 -31.60
C SER A 415 33.91 -33.68 -30.40
N ALA A 416 34.14 -34.99 -30.35
CA ALA A 416 33.61 -35.88 -29.32
C ALA A 416 34.75 -36.65 -28.65
N VAL A 417 34.63 -36.90 -27.35
CA VAL A 417 35.48 -37.84 -26.60
C VAL A 417 34.58 -38.73 -25.76
N SER A 418 34.97 -40.01 -25.67
CA SER A 418 34.13 -41.10 -25.16
C SER A 418 33.99 -41.11 -23.63
N SER A 419 32.84 -41.60 -23.15
CA SER A 419 32.68 -42.13 -21.80
C SER A 419 33.61 -43.31 -21.54
N ARG A 420 33.96 -43.58 -20.27
CA ARG A 420 34.44 -44.88 -19.83
C ARG A 420 33.89 -45.21 -18.45
N ASP A 421 33.47 -46.46 -18.28
CA ASP A 421 33.02 -47.01 -17.00
C ASP A 421 34.13 -47.11 -15.96
N GLY A 422 33.71 -47.13 -14.69
CA GLY A 422 34.60 -47.18 -13.52
C GLY A 422 33.91 -47.84 -12.32
N SER A 423 33.27 -48.99 -12.52
CA SER A 423 32.58 -49.73 -11.46
C SER A 423 33.56 -50.30 -10.43
N ILE A 424 33.40 -49.92 -9.16
CA ILE A 424 34.00 -50.62 -8.01
C ILE A 424 32.89 -50.87 -6.98
N GLY A 425 32.86 -52.08 -6.43
CA GLY A 425 31.96 -52.45 -5.34
C GLY A 425 32.63 -53.36 -4.33
N ARG A 426 32.10 -53.37 -3.11
CA ARG A 426 32.30 -54.33 -2.01
C ARG A 426 33.65 -55.06 -1.94
N ARG A 427 34.45 -54.70 -0.93
CA ARG A 427 34.50 -55.53 0.29
C ARG A 427 34.80 -54.69 1.52
#